data_AF-A0A9E2P2Z2-F1
#
_entry.id   AF-A0A9E2P2Z2-F1
#
_cell.length_a   1.000
_cell.length_b   1.000
_cell.length_c   1.000
_cell.angle_alpha   90.00
_cell.angle_beta   90.00
_cell.angle_gamma   90.00
#
_symmetry.space_group_name_H-M   'P 1'
#
loop_
_entity.id
_entity.type
_entity.pdbx_description
1 polymer ?
#
loop_
_entity_poly.entity_id
_entity_poly.type
_entity_poly.pdbx_seq_one_letter_code
_entity_poly.pdbx_strand_id
1 'polypeptide(L)'
;MAKIRIKPLYVVLAIVLLVIFLPGYAKFMELRARNMDLENEIERLEKENVRLYKEKERLEGDIDYIEKIARESMGVARDGEIPVKIEQ
;
A
#
# COMPACT_ATOMS: atom_id res chain seq x y z
N MET A 1 -50.80 28.91 18.84
CA MET A 1 -49.56 28.83 18.02
C MET A 1 -48.50 29.70 18.66
N ALA A 2 -47.45 29.12 19.26
CA ALA A 2 -46.40 29.88 19.92
C ALA A 2 -45.49 30.54 18.87
N LYS A 3 -45.45 31.87 18.82
CA LYS A 3 -44.47 32.61 18.00
C LYS A 3 -43.13 32.60 18.72
N ILE A 4 -42.21 31.74 18.30
CA ILE A 4 -40.83 31.73 18.79
C ILE A 4 -40.17 33.03 18.30
N ARG A 5 -39.84 33.92 19.24
CA ARG A 5 -39.21 35.22 18.94
C ARG A 5 -37.72 35.10 19.18
N ILE A 6 -37.00 34.66 18.15
CA ILE A 6 -35.53 34.52 18.21
C ILE A 6 -34.91 35.92 18.17
N LYS A 7 -34.11 36.26 19.20
CA LYS A 7 -33.38 37.53 19.22
C LYS A 7 -32.25 37.48 18.18
N PRO A 8 -31.97 38.59 17.46
CA PRO A 8 -30.93 38.63 16.43
C PRO A 8 -29.54 38.23 16.94
N LEU A 9 -29.25 38.47 18.23
CA LEU A 9 -28.02 38.04 18.88
C LEU A 9 -27.78 36.53 18.80
N TYR A 10 -28.82 35.70 18.95
CA TYR A 10 -28.69 34.25 18.86
C TYR A 10 -28.38 33.78 17.44
N VAL A 11 -28.91 34.48 16.43
CA VAL A 11 -28.62 34.18 15.02
C VAL A 11 -27.17 34.50 14.71
N VAL A 12 -26.67 35.65 15.17
CA VAL A 12 -25.25 36.04 15.00
C VAL A 12 -24.33 35.04 15.70
N LEU A 13 -24.65 34.64 16.93
CA LEU A 13 -23.85 33.65 17.66
C LEU A 13 -23.81 32.30 16.94
N ALA A 14 -24.94 31.84 16.40
CA ALA A 14 -25.00 30.60 15.64
C ALA A 14 -24.14 30.68 14.36
N ILE A 15 -24.17 31.81 13.65
CA ILE A 15 -23.33 32.01 12.45
C ILE A 15 -21.85 31.99 12.81
N VAL A 16 -21.44 32.67 13.89
CA VAL A 16 -20.03 32.68 14.33
C VAL A 16 -19.56 31.26 14.67
N LEU A 17 -20.37 30.49 15.39
CA LEU A 17 -20.07 29.10 15.67
C LEU A 17 -19.95 28.27 14.39
N LEU A 18 -20.90 28.41 13.45
CA LEU A 18 -20.82 27.69 12.18
C LEU A 18 -19.53 27.99 11.42
N VAL A 19 -19.12 29.26 11.32
CA VAL A 19 -17.89 29.67 10.62
C VAL A 19 -16.63 29.06 11.26
N ILE A 20 -16.59 28.96 12.60
CA ILE A 20 -15.45 28.39 13.32
C ILE A 20 -15.40 26.86 13.13
N PHE A 21 -16.55 26.18 13.19
CA PHE A 21 -16.60 24.71 13.22
C PHE A 21 -16.67 24.04 11.84
N LEU A 22 -17.25 24.69 10.82
CA LEU A 22 -17.37 24.17 9.45
C LEU A 22 -16.04 23.71 8.83
N PRO A 23 -14.95 24.50 8.83
CA PRO A 23 -13.70 24.08 8.19
C PRO A 23 -13.06 22.88 8.90
N GLY A 24 -13.15 22.83 10.23
CA GLY A 24 -12.66 21.69 11.01
C GLY A 24 -13.42 20.41 10.70
N TYR A 25 -14.75 20.50 10.60
CA TYR A 25 -15.60 19.37 10.25
C TYR A 25 -15.34 18.87 8.82
N ALA A 26 -15.21 19.78 7.84
CA ALA A 26 -14.89 19.42 6.46
C ALA A 26 -13.54 18.70 6.34
N LYS A 27 -12.49 19.23 7.00
CA LYS A 27 -11.17 18.61 7.03
C LYS A 27 -11.20 17.24 7.70
N PHE A 28 -11.96 17.08 8.79
CA PHE A 28 -12.12 15.80 9.45
C PHE A 28 -12.76 14.75 8.53
N MET A 29 -13.80 15.14 7.79
CA MET A 29 -14.45 14.25 6.82
C MET A 29 -13.51 13.83 5.69
N GLU A 30 -12.71 14.77 5.17
CA GLU A 30 -11.70 14.48 4.15
C GLU A 30 -10.65 13.49 4.66
N LEU A 31 -10.09 13.74 5.84
CA LEU A 31 -9.08 12.86 6.45
C LEU A 31 -9.65 11.46 6.72
N ARG A 32 -10.91 11.39 7.18
CA ARG A 32 -11.58 10.11 7.41
C ARG A 32 -11.74 9.30 6.12
N ALA A 33 -12.14 9.95 5.03
CA ALA A 33 -12.24 9.29 3.73
C ALA A 33 -10.88 8.79 3.24
N ARG A 34 -9.84 9.64 3.29
CA ARG A 34 -8.47 9.25 2.92
C ARG A 34 -7.95 8.08 3.75
N ASN A 35 -8.20 8.06 5.06
CA ASN A 35 -7.79 6.94 5.91
C ASN A 35 -8.47 5.64 5.49
N MET A 36 -9.77 5.67 5.21
CA MET A 36 -10.49 4.48 4.73
C MET A 36 -9.94 3.97 3.39
N ASP A 37 -9.62 4.88 2.46
CA ASP A 37 -9.04 4.51 1.17
C ASP A 37 -7.65 3.87 1.34
N LEU A 38 -6.82 4.44 2.21
CA LEU A 38 -5.49 3.92 2.54
C LEU A 38 -5.56 2.55 3.21
N GLU A 39 -6.49 2.33 4.15
CA GLU A 39 -6.71 1.04 4.80
C GLU A 39 -7.09 -0.04 3.76
N ASN A 40 -8.00 0.29 2.84
CA ASN A 40 -8.38 -0.61 1.74
C ASN A 40 -7.21 -0.92 0.80
N GLU A 41 -6.36 0.08 0.52
CA GLU A 41 -5.16 -0.10 -0.30
C GLU A 41 -4.12 -0.99 0.39
N ILE A 42 -3.90 -0.82 1.69
CA ILE A 42 -3.04 -1.70 2.49
C ILE A 42 -3.55 -3.14 2.41
N GLU A 43 -4.83 -3.38 2.67
CA GLU A 43 -5.41 -4.72 2.63
C GLU A 43 -5.26 -5.37 1.23
N ARG A 44 -5.45 -4.59 0.17
CA ARG A 44 -5.27 -5.06 -1.21
C ARG A 44 -3.82 -5.45 -1.48
N LEU A 45 -2.87 -4.59 -1.08
CA LEU A 45 -1.44 -4.83 -1.28
C LEU A 45 -0.95 -6.01 -0.46
N GLU A 46 -1.42 -6.19 0.78
CA GLU A 46 -1.08 -7.36 1.60
C GLU A 46 -1.54 -8.66 0.94
N LYS A 47 -2.77 -8.70 0.41
CA LYS A 47 -3.30 -9.86 -0.33
C LYS A 47 -2.48 -10.15 -1.59
N GLU A 48 -2.11 -9.12 -2.33
CA GLU A 48 -1.27 -9.24 -3.53
C GLU A 48 0.13 -9.75 -3.18
N ASN A 49 0.72 -9.23 -2.11
CA ASN A 49 2.03 -9.63 -1.63
C ASN A 49 2.04 -11.12 -1.24
N VAL A 50 1.04 -11.58 -0.48
CA VAL A 50 0.88 -13.01 -0.16
C VAL A 50 0.73 -13.87 -1.42
N ARG A 51 -0.01 -13.40 -2.43
CA ARG A 51 -0.15 -14.11 -3.70
C ARG A 51 1.19 -14.23 -4.44
N LEU A 52 1.92 -13.12 -4.55
CA LEU A 52 3.22 -13.08 -5.23
C LEU A 52 4.26 -13.94 -4.51
N TYR A 53 4.27 -13.95 -3.17
CA TYR A 53 5.15 -14.86 -2.42
C TYR A 53 4.86 -16.33 -2.70
N LYS A 54 3.58 -16.73 -2.77
CA LYS A 54 3.21 -18.11 -3.12
C LYS A 54 3.58 -18.47 -4.56
N GLU A 55 3.47 -17.52 -5.48
CA GLU A 55 3.90 -17.69 -6.86
C GLU A 55 5.42 -17.84 -6.95
N LYS A 56 6.16 -16.98 -6.23
CA LYS A 56 7.61 -17.06 -6.10
C LYS A 56 8.05 -18.41 -5.51
N GLU A 57 7.44 -18.87 -4.42
CA GLU A 57 7.76 -20.16 -3.79
C GLU A 57 7.51 -21.35 -4.72
N ARG A 58 6.43 -21.31 -5.53
CA ARG A 58 6.18 -22.33 -6.56
C ARG A 58 7.23 -22.32 -7.68
N LEU A 59 7.75 -21.15 -8.03
CA LEU A 59 8.81 -21.00 -9.02
C LEU A 59 10.20 -21.35 -8.46
N GLU A 60 10.43 -21.11 -7.17
CA GLU A 60 11.70 -21.37 -6.48
C GLU A 60 11.83 -22.80 -5.94
N GLY A 61 10.74 -23.56 -5.83
CA GLY A 61 10.75 -25.00 -5.48
C GLY A 61 11.54 -25.91 -6.43
N ASP A 62 12.17 -25.34 -7.46
CA ASP A 62 13.09 -25.98 -8.42
C ASP A 62 14.54 -25.54 -8.11
N ILE A 63 14.99 -25.70 -6.86
CA ILE A 63 16.29 -25.25 -6.35
C ILE A 63 17.48 -25.74 -7.19
N ASP A 64 17.41 -26.99 -7.68
CA ASP A 64 18.43 -27.57 -8.56
C ASP A 64 18.49 -26.86 -9.93
N TYR A 65 17.35 -26.36 -10.41
CA TYR A 65 17.25 -25.61 -11.66
C TYR A 65 17.81 -24.19 -11.52
N ILE A 66 17.54 -23.53 -10.39
CA ILE A 66 18.07 -22.19 -10.09
C ILE A 66 19.60 -22.22 -9.94
N GLU A 67 20.16 -23.23 -9.28
CA GLU A 67 21.61 -23.40 -9.14
C GLU A 67 22.29 -23.70 -10.49
N LYS A 68 21.61 -24.45 -11.38
CA LYS A 68 22.10 -24.74 -12.73
C LYS A 68 22.14 -23.49 -13.62
N ILE A 69 21.07 -22.70 -13.64
CA ILE A 69 20.98 -21.46 -14.43
C ILE A 69 21.98 -20.42 -13.92
N ALA A 70 22.12 -20.26 -12.60
CA ALA A 70 23.09 -19.34 -12.02
C ALA A 70 24.53 -19.69 -12.44
N ARG A 71 24.87 -20.99 -12.50
CA ARG A 71 26.19 -21.50 -12.90
C ARG A 71 26.51 -21.28 -14.38
N GLU A 72 25.55 -21.54 -15.25
CA GLU A 72 25.68 -21.34 -16.70
C GLU A 72 25.73 -19.85 -17.07
N SER A 73 24.96 -19.00 -16.36
CA SER A 73 24.96 -17.54 -16.58
C SER A 73 26.24 -16.83 -16.08
N MET A 74 26.91 -17.40 -15.08
CA MET A 74 28.13 -16.83 -14.46
C MET A 74 29.42 -17.47 -14.99
N GLY A 75 29.33 -18.54 -15.79
CA GLY A 75 30.48 -19.21 -16.42
C GLY A 75 31.47 -19.86 -15.45
N VAL A 76 31.10 -20.07 -14.19
CA VAL A 76 31.98 -20.57 -13.13
C VAL A 76 31.71 -22.04 -12.83
N ALA A 77 32.78 -22.84 -12.85
CA ALA A 77 32.78 -24.22 -12.37
C ALA A 77 32.87 -24.25 -10.84
N ARG A 78 32.57 -25.42 -10.24
CA ARG A 78 32.62 -25.64 -8.79
C ARG A 78 34.02 -25.30 -8.25
N ASP A 79 34.11 -24.86 -6.99
CA ASP A 79 35.40 -24.70 -6.31
C ASP A 79 36.21 -26.00 -6.42
N GLY A 80 37.28 -25.96 -7.24
CA GLY A 80 38.16 -27.11 -7.51
C GLY A 80 38.22 -27.62 -8.95
N GLU A 81 37.43 -27.11 -9.90
CA GLU A 81 37.46 -27.56 -11.31
C GLU A 81 37.90 -26.44 -12.28
N ILE A 82 38.81 -26.76 -13.21
CA ILE A 82 39.35 -25.80 -14.21
C ILE A 82 38.56 -25.95 -15.52
N PRO A 83 37.85 -24.90 -16.00
CA PRO A 83 37.14 -24.98 -17.27
C PRO A 83 38.13 -25.03 -18.44
N VAL A 84 38.20 -26.18 -19.11
CA VAL A 84 38.99 -26.37 -20.35
C VAL A 84 38.08 -26.14 -21.54
N LYS A 85 38.33 -25.07 -22.30
CA LYS A 85 37.63 -24.79 -23.56
C LYS A 85 38.39 -25.48 -24.70
N ILE A 86 37.81 -26.54 -25.25
CA ILE A 86 38.35 -27.20 -26.45
C ILE A 86 37.75 -26.50 -27.67
N GLU A 87 38.55 -25.71 -28.37
CA GLU A 87 38.18 -25.11 -29.66
C GLU A 87 38.40 -26.18 -30.73
N GLN A 88 37.34 -26.54 -31.48
CA GLN A 88 37.42 -27.31 -32.72
C GLN A 88 37.19 -26.37 -33.91
#